data_AF-A0A349B8X4-F1
#
_entry.id   AF-A0A349B8X4-F1
#
_cell.length_a   1.000
_cell.length_b   1.000
_cell.length_c   1.000
_cell.angle_alpha   90.00
_cell.angle_beta   90.00
_cell.angle_gamma   90.00
#
_symmetry.space_group_name_H-M   'P 1'
#
loop_
_entity.id
_entity.type
_entity.pdbx_description
1 polymer ?
#
loop_
_entity_poly.entity_id
_entity_poly.type
_entity_poly.pdbx_seq_one_letter_code
_entity_poly.pdbx_strand_id
1 'polypeptide(L)'
;EYAHKLGPDDLRIDWDAPAEQIHRQVRVGGAWTTLAGERFKVWRTSLHPGGDGVVHPTGTTPIELLEVQPAGKARMAASAWANGARWSDGDRLGT
;
A
#
# COMPACT_ATOMS: atom_id res chain seq x y z
N GLU A 1 2.90 7.92 30.69
CA GLU A 1 3.09 7.57 29.27
C GLU A 1 2.36 6.28 28.91
N TYR A 2 1.08 6.36 28.52
CA TYR A 2 0.28 5.20 28.10
C TYR A 2 0.59 4.92 26.62
N ALA A 3 1.43 3.92 26.33
CA ALA A 3 1.62 3.45 24.96
C ALA A 3 0.33 2.72 24.53
N HIS A 4 -0.52 3.37 23.73
CA HIS A 4 -1.59 2.66 23.05
C HIS A 4 -0.94 1.59 22.17
N LYS A 5 -1.18 0.31 22.49
CA LYS A 5 -0.83 -0.81 21.61
C LYS A 5 -1.59 -0.61 20.30
N LEU A 6 -0.93 -0.15 19.25
CA LEU A 6 -1.47 -0.22 17.90
C LEU A 6 -1.78 -1.69 17.60
N GLY A 7 -3.05 -2.00 17.35
CA GLY A 7 -3.49 -3.33 16.98
C GLY A 7 -3.25 -3.64 15.48
N PRO A 8 -3.64 -4.82 14.99
CA PRO A 8 -3.59 -5.15 13.56
C PRO A 8 -4.57 -4.34 12.68
N ASP A 9 -5.65 -3.81 13.26
CA ASP A 9 -6.59 -2.89 12.59
C ASP A 9 -6.03 -1.46 12.48
N ASP A 10 -5.09 -1.09 13.36
CA ASP A 10 -4.36 0.19 13.38
C ASP A 10 -3.40 0.37 12.19
N LEU A 11 -3.20 -0.69 11.38
CA LEU A 11 -2.30 -0.66 10.23
C LEU A 11 -3.01 -0.42 8.89
N ARG A 12 -4.25 0.11 8.92
CA ARG A 12 -4.87 0.63 7.70
C ARG A 12 -4.05 1.83 7.19
N ILE A 13 -3.73 1.84 5.91
CA ILE A 13 -3.01 2.95 5.26
C ILE A 13 -4.01 4.09 5.08
N ASP A 14 -3.66 5.23 5.65
CA ASP A 14 -4.24 6.53 5.28
C ASP A 14 -3.42 7.09 4.12
N TRP A 15 -4.04 7.24 2.95
CA TRP A 15 -3.35 7.75 1.75
C TRP A 15 -3.17 9.27 1.78
N ASP A 16 -3.84 10.00 2.67
CA ASP A 16 -3.61 11.44 2.87
C ASP A 16 -2.41 11.71 3.81
N ALA A 17 -1.85 10.67 4.45
CA ALA A 17 -0.64 10.80 5.24
C ALA A 17 0.63 11.00 4.36
N PRO A 18 1.73 11.55 4.93
CA PRO A 18 2.99 11.69 4.21
C PRO A 18 3.58 10.33 3.77
N ALA A 19 4.21 10.30 2.59
CA ALA A 19 4.80 9.09 2.02
C ALA A 19 5.76 8.36 2.98
N GLU A 20 6.58 9.11 3.73
CA GLU A 20 7.50 8.54 4.72
C GLU A 20 6.79 7.80 5.86
N GLN A 21 5.64 8.32 6.32
CA GLN A 21 4.85 7.69 7.37
C GLN A 21 4.26 6.37 6.86
N ILE A 22 3.67 6.38 5.68
CA ILE A 22 3.14 5.18 5.01
C ILE A 22 4.27 4.17 4.79
N HIS A 23 5.44 4.60 4.32
CA HIS A 23 6.59 3.72 4.10
C HIS A 23 7.08 3.06 5.41
N ARG A 24 7.15 3.81 6.52
CA ARG A 24 7.49 3.27 7.84
C ARG A 24 6.46 2.25 8.32
N GLN A 25 5.18 2.54 8.14
CA GLN A 25 4.08 1.64 8.48
C GLN A 25 4.15 0.32 7.68
N VAL A 26 4.42 0.39 6.37
CA VAL A 26 4.63 -0.81 5.53
C VAL A 26 5.80 -1.64 6.03
N ARG A 27 6.91 -1.00 6.43
CA ARG A 27 8.10 -1.69 6.95
C ARG A 27 7.89 -2.39 8.30
N VAL A 28 6.99 -1.89 9.14
CA VAL A 28 6.59 -2.60 10.38
C VAL A 28 5.90 -3.93 10.05
N GLY A 29 5.24 -4.00 8.88
CA GLY A 29 4.56 -5.17 8.37
C GLY A 29 3.09 -5.22 8.79
N GLY A 30 2.24 -5.77 7.93
CA GLY A 30 0.79 -5.84 8.15
C GLY A 30 0.00 -4.64 7.66
N ALA A 31 0.65 -3.65 7.05
CA ALA A 31 -0.01 -2.51 6.41
C ALA A 31 -1.00 -2.94 5.32
N TRP A 32 -2.16 -2.31 5.31
CA TRP A 32 -3.24 -2.70 4.41
C TRP A 32 -4.14 -1.52 4.01
N THR A 33 -4.78 -1.62 2.87
CA THR A 33 -5.80 -0.70 2.35
C THR A 33 -6.95 -1.51 1.80
N THR A 34 -7.93 -0.86 1.19
CA THR A 34 -8.99 -1.52 0.43
C THR A 34 -8.84 -1.30 -1.07
N LEU A 35 -9.37 -2.22 -1.86
CA LEU A 35 -9.59 -2.09 -3.29
C LEU A 35 -10.94 -2.74 -3.60
N ALA A 36 -11.89 -1.96 -4.12
CA ALA A 36 -13.26 -2.42 -4.36
C ALA A 36 -13.89 -3.08 -3.11
N GLY A 37 -13.64 -2.50 -1.92
CA GLY A 37 -14.14 -3.01 -0.64
C GLY A 37 -13.40 -4.23 -0.07
N GLU A 38 -12.46 -4.82 -0.81
CA GLU A 38 -11.67 -5.97 -0.34
C GLU A 38 -10.31 -5.55 0.25
N ARG A 39 -9.83 -6.28 1.27
CA ARG A 39 -8.55 -5.98 1.91
C ARG A 39 -7.39 -6.27 0.96
N PHE A 40 -6.52 -5.27 0.82
CA PHE A 40 -5.33 -5.29 -0.02
C PHE A 40 -4.11 -4.95 0.83
N LYS A 41 -3.22 -5.91 1.05
CA LYS A 41 -2.02 -5.69 1.87
C LYS A 41 -0.86 -5.15 1.04
N VAL A 42 -0.09 -4.25 1.64
CA VAL A 42 1.14 -3.71 1.06
C VAL A 42 2.31 -4.17 1.92
N TRP A 43 3.25 -4.89 1.30
CA TRP A 43 4.38 -5.51 1.98
C TRP A 43 5.69 -4.76 1.76
N ARG A 44 5.83 -4.07 0.63
CA ARG A 44 7.04 -3.32 0.30
C ARG A 44 6.71 -2.11 -0.55
N THR A 45 7.38 -1.00 -0.25
CA THR A 45 7.28 0.26 -0.99
C THR A 45 8.65 0.92 -1.19
N SER A 46 8.73 1.88 -2.11
CA SER A 46 9.85 2.80 -2.31
C SER A 46 9.38 4.25 -2.22
N LEU A 47 10.18 5.11 -1.58
CA LEU A 47 10.00 6.57 -1.56
C LEU A 47 10.54 7.26 -2.82
N HIS A 48 11.22 6.52 -3.68
CA HIS A 48 11.78 6.99 -4.94
C HIS A 48 11.11 6.20 -6.06
N PRO A 49 9.97 6.69 -6.60
CA PRO A 49 9.32 6.09 -7.75
C PRO A 49 10.27 6.05 -8.95
N GLY A 50 10.31 4.91 -9.65
CA GLY A 50 11.09 4.77 -10.88
C GLY A 50 11.41 3.33 -11.28
N GLY A 51 10.92 2.34 -10.54
CA GLY A 51 10.97 0.94 -10.93
C GLY A 51 9.73 0.50 -11.69
N ASP A 52 9.52 -0.81 -11.74
CA ASP A 52 8.37 -1.44 -12.40
C ASP A 52 7.11 -1.49 -11.52
N GLY A 53 7.12 -0.89 -10.33
CA GLY A 53 6.04 -0.96 -9.34
C GLY A 53 4.81 -0.12 -9.69
N VAL A 54 3.85 -0.09 -8.77
CA VAL A 54 2.63 0.72 -8.91
C VAL A 54 2.80 2.01 -8.12
N VAL A 55 2.73 3.16 -8.79
CA VAL A 55 2.81 4.46 -8.12
C VAL A 55 1.42 4.86 -7.62
N HIS A 56 1.31 5.20 -6.34
CA HIS A 56 0.09 5.71 -5.74
C HIS A 56 0.33 7.09 -5.11
N PRO A 57 -0.56 8.07 -5.31
CA PRO A 57 -0.45 9.38 -4.67
C PRO A 57 -0.54 9.24 -3.14
N THR A 58 0.12 10.16 -2.44
CA THR A 58 0.00 10.34 -0.99
C THR A 58 -0.23 11.81 -0.67
N GLY A 59 -0.35 12.17 0.61
CA GLY A 59 -0.47 13.57 1.03
C GLY A 59 0.74 14.46 0.72
N THR A 60 1.91 13.88 0.37
CA THR A 60 3.12 14.65 0.02
C THR A 60 3.67 14.29 -1.35
N THR A 61 4.40 13.20 -1.46
CA THR A 61 4.98 12.70 -2.72
C THR A 61 4.37 11.34 -3.06
N PRO A 62 4.27 10.96 -4.35
CA PRO A 62 3.83 9.61 -4.68
C PRO A 62 4.76 8.56 -4.08
N ILE A 63 4.19 7.41 -3.71
CA ILE A 63 4.90 6.25 -3.21
C ILE A 63 4.76 5.09 -4.20
N GLU A 64 5.84 4.35 -4.43
CA GLU A 64 5.81 3.18 -5.30
C GLU A 64 5.58 1.92 -4.48
N LEU A 65 4.55 1.15 -4.83
CA LEU A 65 4.28 -0.18 -4.27
C LEU A 65 5.08 -1.20 -5.06
N LEU A 66 5.83 -2.05 -4.34
CA LEU A 66 6.70 -3.06 -4.94
C LEU A 66 6.19 -4.48 -4.72
N GLU A 67 5.64 -4.76 -3.54
CA GLU A 67 5.13 -6.08 -3.16
C GLU A 67 3.77 -5.93 -2.47
N VAL A 68 2.77 -6.63 -2.98
CA VAL A 68 1.36 -6.51 -2.57
C VAL A 68 0.72 -7.87 -2.40
N GLN A 69 -0.44 -7.89 -1.74
CA GLN A 69 -1.25 -9.11 -1.61
C GLN A 69 -2.74 -8.74 -1.65
N PRO A 70 -3.41 -8.99 -2.79
CA PRO A 70 -4.86 -8.93 -2.89
C PRO A 70 -5.54 -9.97 -1.99
N ALA A 71 -6.81 -9.77 -1.66
CA ALA A 71 -7.60 -10.71 -0.88
C ALA A 71 -7.58 -12.12 -1.50
N GLY A 72 -7.35 -13.14 -0.67
CA GLY A 72 -7.31 -14.55 -1.11
C GLY A 72 -6.14 -14.94 -2.02
N LYS A 73 -5.18 -14.04 -2.28
CA LYS A 73 -4.00 -14.31 -3.13
C LYS A 73 -2.72 -14.43 -2.30
N ALA A 74 -1.69 -15.03 -2.91
CA ALA A 74 -0.32 -14.98 -2.39
C ALA A 74 0.28 -13.58 -2.54
N ARG A 75 1.36 -13.29 -1.81
CA ARG A 75 2.16 -12.08 -2.03
C ARG A 75 2.76 -12.11 -3.43
N MET A 76 2.76 -10.98 -4.11
CA MET A 76 3.28 -10.86 -5.47
C MET A 76 3.85 -9.46 -5.73
N ALA A 77 4.64 -9.33 -6.79
CA ALA A 77 5.08 -8.03 -7.27
C ALA A 77 3.87 -7.15 -7.64
N ALA A 78 3.91 -5.87 -7.29
CA ALA A 78 2.86 -4.92 -7.62
C ALA A 78 2.63 -4.81 -9.13
N SER A 79 3.71 -4.90 -9.91
CA SER A 79 3.68 -4.92 -11.38
C SER A 79 2.88 -6.10 -11.94
N ALA A 80 3.14 -7.30 -11.43
CA ALA A 80 2.45 -8.52 -11.82
C ALA A 80 0.96 -8.47 -11.46
N TRP A 81 0.64 -7.93 -10.28
CA TRP A 81 -0.74 -7.68 -9.88
C TRP A 81 -1.42 -6.66 -10.80
N ALA A 82 -0.80 -5.51 -11.06
CA ALA A 82 -1.34 -4.43 -11.89
C ALA A 82 -1.68 -4.93 -13.30
N ASN A 83 -0.79 -5.72 -13.91
CA ASN A 83 -1.02 -6.34 -15.22
C ASN A 83 -2.25 -7.26 -15.21
N GLY A 84 -2.39 -8.11 -14.19
CA GLY A 84 -3.53 -9.02 -14.06
C GLY A 84 -4.85 -8.31 -13.73
N ALA A 85 -4.78 -7.22 -12.96
CA ALA A 85 -5.93 -6.40 -12.58
C ALA A 85 -6.36 -5.42 -13.69
N ARG A 86 -5.55 -5.26 -14.74
CA ARG A 86 -5.68 -4.19 -15.74
C ARG A 86 -5.70 -2.80 -15.11
N TRP A 87 -4.83 -2.61 -14.11
CA TRP A 87 -4.65 -1.35 -13.41
C TRP A 87 -4.20 -0.26 -14.39
N SER A 88 -4.81 0.91 -14.27
CA SER A 88 -4.69 2.01 -15.23
C SER A 88 -4.65 3.36 -14.52
N ASP A 89 -4.28 4.39 -15.28
CA ASP A 89 -4.26 5.76 -14.78
C ASP A 89 -5.66 6.19 -14.32
N GLY A 90 -5.78 6.52 -13.03
CA GLY A 90 -7.03 6.91 -12.39
C GLY A 90 -7.56 5.89 -11.39
N ASP A 91 -7.07 4.65 -11.40
CA ASP A 91 -7.42 3.66 -10.38
C ASP A 91 -6.85 4.05 -9.01
N ARG A 92 -7.60 3.76 -7.95
CA ARG A 92 -7.28 4.19 -6.58
C ARG A 92 -7.45 3.07 -5.56
N LEU A 93 -6.46 2.98 -4.67
CA LEU A 93 -6.55 2.23 -3.43
C LEU A 93 -7.24 3.08 -2.36
N GLY A 94 -7.82 2.41 -1.38
CA GLY A 94 -8.62 3.04 -0.31
C GLY A 94 -10.10 3.15 -0.63
N THR A 95 -10.57 2.47 -1.69
CA THR A 95 -11.97 2.39 -2.12
C THR A 95 -12.75 1.29 -1.42
#